data_AF-A0A1F8N6K4-F1
#
_entry.id   AF-A0A1F8N6K4-F1
#
_cell.length_a   1.000
_cell.length_b   1.000
_cell.length_c   1.000
_cell.angle_alpha   90.00
_cell.angle_beta   90.00
_cell.angle_gamma   90.00
#
_symmetry.space_group_name_H-M   'P 1'
#
loop_
_entity.id
_entity.type
_entity.pdbx_description
1 polymer ?
#
loop_
_entity_poly.entity_id
_entity_poly.type
_entity_poly.pdbx_seq_one_letter_code
_entity_poly.pdbx_strand_id
1 'polypeptide(L)'
;MRDLSRYCSIPFRDMGPGWDGCDCWGLVLLFYKTELGIDLQSHGGEYAGVKDMASITKIAEAERKKWSVVDPPGMPGDVVEMPLLRRGFHVGVVAAPGLILHIEENGFARVVPEKSFRVASRIKRYWRYNAGLR
;
A
#
# COMPACT_ATOMS: atom_id res chain seq x y z
N MET A 1 -15.69 -8.12 -12.44
CA MET A 1 -14.63 -8.65 -11.53
C MET A 1 -13.36 -7.89 -11.86
N ARG A 2 -12.67 -7.30 -10.88
CA ARG A 2 -11.40 -6.58 -11.14
C ARG A 2 -10.36 -7.58 -11.64
N ASP A 3 -9.69 -7.29 -12.74
CA ASP A 3 -8.57 -8.10 -13.22
C ASP A 3 -7.30 -7.72 -12.45
N LEU A 4 -6.97 -8.50 -11.43
CA LEU A 4 -5.77 -8.27 -10.61
C LEU A 4 -4.50 -8.87 -11.23
N SER A 5 -4.64 -9.70 -12.27
CA SER A 5 -3.52 -10.41 -12.92
C SER A 5 -2.50 -9.44 -13.51
N ARG A 6 -2.98 -8.29 -14.01
CA ARG A 6 -2.15 -7.24 -14.60
C ARG A 6 -1.08 -6.68 -13.66
N TYR A 7 -1.34 -6.69 -12.36
CA TYR A 7 -0.36 -6.23 -11.37
C TYR A 7 0.77 -7.25 -11.18
N CYS A 8 0.52 -8.55 -11.40
CA CYS A 8 1.50 -9.60 -11.14
C CYS A 8 2.72 -9.56 -12.07
N SER A 9 2.66 -8.78 -13.16
CA SER A 9 3.77 -8.55 -14.08
C SER A 9 4.67 -7.38 -13.69
N ILE A 10 4.30 -6.58 -12.67
CA ILE A 10 5.06 -5.40 -12.25
C ILE A 10 6.27 -5.86 -11.41
N PRO A 11 7.51 -5.59 -11.85
CA PRO A 11 8.70 -5.90 -11.06
C PRO A 11 8.94 -4.88 -9.96
N PHE A 12 9.64 -5.27 -8.91
CA PHE A 12 10.07 -4.32 -7.88
C PHE A 12 11.11 -3.36 -8.46
N ARG A 13 10.91 -2.06 -8.25
CA ARG A 13 11.91 -1.02 -8.49
C ARG A 13 11.81 0.01 -7.38
N ASP A 14 12.96 0.47 -6.88
CA ASP A 14 13.04 1.57 -5.90
C ASP A 14 12.81 2.92 -6.62
N MET A 15 11.65 3.02 -7.27
CA MET A 15 11.17 4.15 -8.06
C MET A 15 9.66 4.27 -7.87
N GLY A 16 9.11 5.46 -8.18
CA GLY A 16 7.68 5.78 -8.01
C GLY A 16 6.72 4.83 -8.75
N PRO A 17 5.39 5.06 -8.64
CA PRO A 17 4.39 4.16 -9.22
C PRO A 17 4.54 4.05 -10.75
N GLY A 18 4.68 2.83 -11.24
CA GLY A 18 4.80 2.52 -12.66
C GLY A 18 4.45 1.07 -12.97
N TRP A 19 3.87 0.83 -14.14
CA TRP A 19 3.60 -0.53 -14.63
C TRP A 19 4.88 -1.28 -15.02
N ASP A 20 5.94 -0.53 -15.34
CA ASP A 20 7.28 -1.05 -15.64
C ASP A 20 8.09 -1.33 -14.36
N GLY A 21 7.62 -0.88 -13.21
CA GLY A 21 8.09 -1.27 -11.89
C GLY A 21 7.79 -0.23 -10.82
N CYS A 22 7.62 -0.67 -9.58
CA CYS A 22 7.38 0.21 -8.43
C CYS A 22 7.82 -0.43 -7.12
N ASP A 23 7.91 0.37 -6.06
CA ASP A 23 8.08 -0.13 -4.70
C ASP A 23 6.72 -0.50 -4.05
N CYS A 24 6.75 -0.87 -2.77
CA CYS A 24 5.52 -1.24 -2.04
C CYS A 24 4.50 -0.10 -1.93
N TRP A 25 4.96 1.15 -1.86
CA TRP A 25 4.08 2.32 -1.77
C TRP A 25 3.60 2.77 -3.15
N GLY A 26 4.47 2.78 -4.14
CA GLY A 26 4.16 2.96 -5.55
C GLY A 26 3.09 1.99 -6.03
N LEU A 27 3.10 0.74 -5.56
CA LEU A 27 2.02 -0.20 -5.87
C LEU A 27 0.66 0.25 -5.29
N VAL A 28 0.64 0.76 -4.06
CA VAL A 28 -0.57 1.33 -3.43
C VAL A 28 -1.06 2.55 -4.23
N LEU A 29 -0.16 3.48 -4.56
CA LEU A 29 -0.47 4.66 -5.36
C LEU A 29 -1.06 4.28 -6.72
N LEU A 30 -0.45 3.30 -7.39
CA LEU A 30 -0.91 2.78 -8.68
C LEU A 30 -2.30 2.15 -8.54
N PHE A 31 -2.53 1.31 -7.54
CA PHE A 31 -3.82 0.69 -7.28
C PHE A 31 -4.91 1.74 -7.02
N TYR A 32 -4.65 2.72 -6.15
CA TYR A 32 -5.61 3.79 -5.85
C TYR A 32 -5.99 4.59 -7.09
N LYS A 33 -4.99 4.97 -7.90
CA LYS A 33 -5.23 5.74 -9.13
C LYS A 33 -6.03 4.94 -10.15
N THR A 34 -5.74 3.65 -10.29
CA THR A 34 -6.28 2.80 -11.37
C THR A 34 -7.60 2.13 -11.04
N GLU A 35 -7.82 1.73 -9.78
CA GLU A 35 -9.00 0.97 -9.33
C GLU A 35 -10.01 1.84 -8.58
N LEU A 36 -9.54 2.90 -7.91
CA LEU A 36 -10.39 3.78 -7.11
C LEU A 36 -10.55 5.17 -7.73
N GLY A 37 -9.76 5.51 -8.75
CA GLY A 37 -9.76 6.85 -9.35
C GLY A 37 -9.25 7.94 -8.41
N ILE A 38 -8.55 7.56 -7.33
CA ILE A 38 -8.03 8.48 -6.31
C ILE A 38 -6.54 8.69 -6.57
N ASP A 39 -6.15 9.94 -6.85
CA ASP A 39 -4.74 10.29 -6.95
C ASP A 39 -4.17 10.55 -5.54
N LEU A 40 -3.46 9.56 -5.00
CA LEU A 40 -2.76 9.70 -3.72
C LEU A 40 -1.44 10.48 -3.84
N GLN A 41 -0.84 10.62 -5.04
CA GLN A 41 0.44 11.32 -5.22
C GLN A 41 0.32 12.83 -5.00
N SER A 42 -0.82 13.41 -5.40
CA SER A 42 -1.17 14.82 -5.10
C SER A 42 -1.33 15.10 -3.60
N HIS A 43 -1.27 14.05 -2.77
CA HIS A 43 -1.42 14.10 -1.33
C HIS A 43 -0.24 13.49 -0.55
N GLY A 44 0.89 13.13 -1.18
CA GLY A 44 1.95 12.44 -0.42
C GLY A 44 3.22 12.06 -1.16
N GLY A 45 3.54 12.70 -2.29
CA GLY A 45 4.73 12.40 -3.08
C GLY A 45 6.09 12.60 -2.37
N GLU A 46 6.13 13.18 -1.16
CA GLU A 46 7.37 13.44 -0.42
C GLU A 46 7.83 12.28 0.49
N TYR A 47 7.04 11.21 0.64
CA TYR A 47 7.40 10.11 1.56
C TYR A 47 8.39 9.09 0.97
N ALA A 48 8.59 9.10 -0.34
CA ALA A 48 9.54 8.21 -1.03
C ALA A 48 10.99 8.74 -0.86
N GLY A 49 11.54 8.62 0.36
CA GLY A 49 12.96 8.93 0.60
C GLY A 49 13.33 9.37 2.01
N VAL A 50 12.37 9.62 2.91
CA VAL A 50 12.70 10.26 4.19
C VAL A 50 13.03 9.21 5.27
N LYS A 51 14.32 9.12 5.59
CA LYS A 51 14.87 8.33 6.70
C LYS A 51 14.84 9.06 8.05
N ASP A 52 14.21 10.23 8.15
CA ASP A 52 14.25 11.06 9.36
C ASP A 52 12.87 11.58 9.81
N MET A 53 12.52 11.30 11.06
CA MET A 53 11.18 11.40 11.65
C MET A 53 10.79 12.82 12.10
N ALA A 54 11.71 13.80 12.05
CA ALA A 54 11.53 15.12 12.68
C ALA A 54 10.91 16.19 11.78
N SER A 55 11.22 16.21 10.48
CA SER A 55 10.66 17.19 9.52
C SER A 55 9.25 16.84 9.03
N ILE A 56 8.81 15.60 9.31
CA ILE A 56 7.58 14.98 8.85
C ILE A 56 6.34 15.48 9.64
N THR A 57 6.49 16.04 10.84
CA THR A 57 5.40 16.11 11.84
C THR A 57 4.14 16.86 11.39
N LYS A 58 4.23 18.05 10.79
CA LYS A 58 3.02 18.81 10.39
C LYS A 58 2.33 18.28 9.13
N ILE A 59 3.12 17.85 8.14
CA ILE A 59 2.59 17.24 6.91
C ILE A 59 2.05 15.84 7.22
N ALA A 60 2.74 15.07 8.06
CA ALA A 60 2.23 13.79 8.56
C ALA A 60 1.00 13.93 9.42
N GLU A 61 0.85 14.97 10.25
CA GLU A 61 -0.38 15.12 11.03
C GLU A 61 -1.59 15.38 10.12
N ALA A 62 -1.45 16.24 9.11
CA ALA A 62 -2.52 16.52 8.15
C ALA A 62 -2.84 15.29 7.27
N GLU A 63 -1.82 14.59 6.79
CA GLU A 63 -1.99 13.34 6.04
C GLU A 63 -2.54 12.22 6.93
N ARG A 64 -2.10 12.10 8.18
CA ARG A 64 -2.59 11.10 9.14
C ARG A 64 -4.07 11.27 9.46
N LYS A 65 -4.61 12.49 9.44
CA LYS A 65 -6.07 12.70 9.56
C LYS A 65 -6.86 12.11 8.39
N LYS A 66 -6.23 11.94 7.23
CA LYS A 66 -6.85 11.27 6.07
C LYS A 66 -6.83 9.75 6.18
N TRP A 67 -6.21 9.16 7.20
CA TRP A 67 -6.17 7.71 7.36
C TRP A 67 -6.74 7.30 8.73
N SER A 68 -7.70 6.39 8.72
CA SER A 68 -8.24 5.77 9.94
C SER A 68 -7.70 4.36 10.08
N VAL A 69 -7.37 3.97 11.30
CA VAL A 69 -7.16 2.56 11.63
C VAL A 69 -8.50 1.84 11.54
N VAL A 70 -8.54 0.66 10.92
CA VAL A 70 -9.74 -0.18 10.85
C VAL A 70 -9.46 -1.59 11.36
N ASP A 71 -10.48 -2.20 11.94
CA ASP A 71 -10.42 -3.58 12.40
C ASP A 71 -10.54 -4.58 11.23
N PRO A 72 -9.92 -5.76 11.34
CA PRO A 72 -10.11 -6.81 10.34
C PRO A 72 -11.57 -7.33 10.33
N PRO A 73 -12.04 -7.86 9.18
CA PRO A 73 -11.31 -8.01 7.92
C PRO A 73 -11.19 -6.68 7.15
N GLY A 74 -10.06 -6.49 6.48
CA GLY A 74 -9.86 -5.33 5.62
C GLY A 74 -10.80 -5.36 4.40
N MET A 75 -11.22 -4.18 3.95
CA MET A 75 -12.05 -4.00 2.75
C MET A 75 -11.20 -3.55 1.56
N PRO A 76 -11.67 -3.78 0.31
CA PRO A 76 -10.93 -3.34 -0.88
C PRO A 76 -10.57 -1.85 -0.83
N GLY A 77 -9.28 -1.55 -1.03
CA GLY A 77 -8.70 -0.21 -0.89
C GLY A 77 -8.00 0.02 0.45
N ASP A 78 -8.28 -0.76 1.50
CA ASP A 78 -7.55 -0.62 2.76
C ASP A 78 -6.08 -0.99 2.58
N VAL A 79 -5.19 -0.17 3.13
CA VAL A 79 -3.75 -0.42 3.15
C VAL A 79 -3.40 -1.30 4.34
N VAL A 80 -2.62 -2.34 4.10
CA VAL A 80 -2.21 -3.32 5.11
C VAL A 80 -0.76 -3.09 5.49
N GLU A 81 -0.50 -2.82 6.76
CA GLU A 81 0.84 -2.67 7.32
C GLU A 81 1.42 -4.05 7.67
N MET A 82 2.57 -4.38 7.07
CA MET A 82 3.20 -5.69 7.16
C MET A 82 4.73 -5.57 7.30
N PRO A 83 5.27 -5.17 8.46
CA PRO A 83 6.69 -4.91 8.61
C PRO A 83 7.56 -6.11 8.23
N LEU A 84 8.65 -5.82 7.53
CA LEU A 84 9.73 -6.77 7.27
C LEU A 84 10.73 -6.69 8.42
N LEU A 85 11.16 -7.86 8.92
CA LEU A 85 12.03 -8.02 10.09
C LEU A 85 13.33 -7.17 10.04
N ARG A 86 13.79 -6.78 8.84
CA ARG A 86 15.06 -6.07 8.61
C ARG A 86 14.93 -4.66 8.03
N ARG A 87 13.73 -4.20 7.64
CA ARG A 87 13.55 -2.90 6.94
C ARG A 87 12.54 -1.95 7.57
N GLY A 88 11.90 -2.35 8.67
CA GLY A 88 11.08 -1.48 9.51
C GLY A 88 9.68 -1.20 8.96
N PHE A 89 9.52 -1.08 7.63
CA PHE A 89 8.24 -0.73 7.01
C PHE A 89 8.02 -1.44 5.67
N HIS A 90 6.84 -2.05 5.50
CA HIS A 90 6.38 -2.65 4.24
C HIS A 90 4.85 -2.67 4.26
N VAL A 91 4.24 -2.42 3.11
CA VAL A 91 2.78 -2.28 2.98
C VAL A 91 2.24 -3.06 1.78
N GLY A 92 0.94 -3.33 1.83
CA GLY A 92 0.16 -3.80 0.69
C GLY A 92 -1.21 -3.13 0.67
N VAL A 93 -2.07 -3.52 -0.26
CA VAL A 93 -3.45 -3.05 -0.36
C VAL A 93 -4.39 -4.24 -0.46
N VAL A 94 -5.52 -4.20 0.22
CA VAL A 94 -6.60 -5.16 0.02
C VAL A 94 -7.19 -4.92 -1.37
N ALA A 95 -6.94 -5.82 -2.30
CA ALA A 95 -7.38 -5.67 -3.69
C ALA A 95 -8.82 -6.17 -3.91
N ALA A 96 -9.21 -7.18 -3.14
CA ALA A 96 -10.54 -7.76 -3.06
C ALA A 96 -10.74 -8.34 -1.65
N PRO A 97 -11.98 -8.70 -1.24
CA PRO A 97 -12.22 -9.29 0.08
C PRO A 97 -11.29 -10.49 0.33
N GLY A 98 -10.47 -10.40 1.38
CA GLY A 98 -9.50 -11.44 1.77
C GLY A 98 -8.27 -11.59 0.86
N LEU A 99 -8.09 -10.73 -0.14
CA LEU A 99 -6.93 -10.75 -1.07
C LEU A 99 -6.09 -9.49 -0.92
N ILE A 100 -4.81 -9.67 -0.63
CA ILE A 100 -3.82 -8.60 -0.48
C ILE A 100 -2.92 -8.58 -1.71
N LEU A 101 -2.82 -7.41 -2.35
CA LEU A 101 -1.83 -7.09 -3.36
C LEU A 101 -0.63 -6.42 -2.70
N HIS A 102 0.56 -6.96 -2.90
CA HIS A 102 1.81 -6.37 -2.39
C HIS A 102 2.99 -6.69 -3.30
N ILE A 103 4.09 -5.96 -3.15
CA ILE A 103 5.35 -6.22 -3.84
C ILE A 103 6.51 -6.18 -2.85
N GLU A 104 7.36 -7.18 -2.90
CA GLU A 104 8.57 -7.26 -2.08
C GLU A 104 9.79 -7.08 -2.97
N GLU A 105 10.90 -6.67 -2.36
CA GLU A 105 12.15 -6.45 -3.07
C GLU A 105 12.62 -7.67 -3.85
N ASN A 106 13.27 -7.41 -4.99
CA ASN A 106 13.77 -8.43 -5.90
C ASN A 106 12.70 -9.41 -6.40
N GLY A 107 11.43 -8.99 -6.37
CA GLY A 107 10.29 -9.78 -6.80
C GLY A 107 9.40 -9.07 -7.82
N PHE A 108 8.21 -9.62 -7.98
CA PHE A 108 7.10 -9.03 -8.69
C PHE A 108 5.97 -8.76 -7.70
N ALA A 109 5.05 -7.86 -8.05
CA ALA A 109 3.80 -7.73 -7.33
C ALA A 109 3.03 -9.05 -7.35
N ARG A 110 2.30 -9.34 -6.27
CA ARG A 110 1.56 -10.59 -6.10
C ARG A 110 0.27 -10.33 -5.35
N VAL A 111 -0.74 -11.09 -5.73
CA VAL A 111 -1.99 -11.21 -4.97
C VAL A 111 -1.91 -12.47 -4.12
N VAL A 112 -2.12 -12.32 -2.82
CA VAL A 112 -2.10 -13.44 -1.86
C VAL A 112 -3.33 -13.39 -0.96
N PRO A 113 -3.84 -14.55 -0.50
CA PRO A 113 -4.86 -14.57 0.55
C PRO A 113 -4.32 -13.90 1.83
N GLU A 114 -5.15 -13.13 2.52
CA GLU A 114 -4.80 -12.48 3.80
C GLU A 114 -4.35 -13.50 4.86
N LYS A 115 -4.88 -14.73 4.78
CA LYS A 115 -4.59 -15.84 5.70
C LYS A 115 -3.38 -16.68 5.27
N SER A 116 -2.71 -16.31 4.18
CA SER A 116 -1.51 -16.99 3.70
C SER A 116 -0.37 -16.86 4.70
N PHE A 117 0.39 -17.93 4.90
CA PHE A 117 1.61 -17.93 5.74
C PHE A 117 2.64 -16.85 5.34
N ARG A 118 2.56 -16.34 4.10
CA ARG A 118 3.45 -15.28 3.59
C ARG A 118 3.21 -13.93 4.27
N VAL A 119 1.96 -13.64 4.63
CA VAL A 119 1.53 -12.32 5.11
C VAL A 119 0.84 -12.37 6.47
N ALA A 120 0.10 -13.43 6.79
CA ALA A 120 -0.78 -13.48 7.96
C ALA A 120 -0.07 -13.15 9.28
N SER A 121 1.12 -13.70 9.52
CA SER A 121 1.91 -13.45 10.74
C SER A 121 2.52 -12.04 10.81
N ARG A 122 2.53 -11.32 9.68
CA ARG A 122 3.13 -9.99 9.54
C ARG A 122 2.09 -8.87 9.56
N ILE A 123 0.81 -9.16 9.33
CA ILE A 123 -0.25 -8.15 9.33
C ILE A 123 -0.33 -7.54 10.74
N LYS A 124 0.04 -6.27 10.83
CA LYS A 124 -0.08 -5.50 12.08
C LYS A 124 -1.36 -4.69 12.15
N ARG A 125 -1.76 -4.10 11.03
CA ARG A 125 -2.85 -3.12 11.01
C ARG A 125 -3.40 -2.90 9.61
N TYR A 126 -4.66 -2.47 9.57
CA TYR A 126 -5.32 -1.98 8.36
C TYR A 126 -5.57 -0.48 8.49
N TRP A 127 -5.41 0.23 7.38
CA TRP A 127 -5.56 1.68 7.28
C TRP A 127 -6.51 2.01 6.14
N ARG A 128 -7.54 2.82 6.42
CA ARG A 128 -8.50 3.28 5.43
C ARG A 128 -8.28 4.75 5.11
N TYR A 129 -8.23 5.07 3.82
CA TYR A 129 -8.20 6.46 3.38
C TYR A 129 -9.60 7.09 3.48
N ASN A 130 -9.69 8.24 4.15
CA ASN A 130 -10.92 8.93 4.51
C ASN A 130 -11.31 10.04 3.50
N ALA A 131 -10.42 10.44 2.59
CA ALA A 131 -10.73 11.49 1.63
C ALA A 131 -11.25 10.88 0.32
N GLY A 132 -12.48 11.20 -0.06
CA GLY A 132 -13.06 10.77 -1.33
C GLY A 132 -14.28 9.84 -1.25
N LEU A 133 -14.77 9.49 -0.05
CA LEU A 133 -16.17 9.06 0.09
C LEU A 133 -17.04 10.32 0.15
N ARG A 134 -17.46 10.80 -1.03
CA ARG A 134 -18.71 11.54 -1.15
C ARG A 134 -19.84 10.54 -1.38
#